data_AF-A0A0F4YLF8-F1
#
_entry.id   AF-A0A0F4YLF8-F1
#
_cell.length_a   1.000
_cell.length_b   1.000
_cell.length_c   1.000
_cell.angle_alpha   90.00
_cell.angle_beta   90.00
_cell.angle_gamma   90.00
#
_symmetry.space_group_name_H-M   'P 1'
#
loop_
_entity.id
_entity.type
_entity.pdbx_description
1 polymer ?
#
loop_
_entity_poly.entity_id
_entity_poly.type
_entity_poly.pdbx_seq_one_letter_code
_entity_poly.pdbx_strand_id
1 'polypeptide(L)'
;MSERVNRLRVVEAHSAIPHCPRSGHPCQREVNIVPALTGNEQLDWMRLQALLIIDEAQGSYACGSLWDDFIKYITPEHAPMVILFSSWGSATSRSEALSGTPIYLSDGQRISIRPSEESAPSVFFTHAELLDVIERVKECEAQYGQKFLPDPDVVEYVWKITNGHPAAVRATLKILATSEDIRQFRKNSSVIPLDIALRVLGEDTNLVSKLVVEPALRRGLPPRQFLQRKPGVVEVLRNVLLSSCVEGVWEPDEQGNLHQVDECVNICYRQGWLQAELAPKEDIDGLEKTVYVFPSVLHQRDTPPFPEKEYPSVEKLCMEAIKRFSPTALNSAVGRLGSGAECRPLEAVYQDEMYRSCYSLLGNIYLSSEWSGKRKNGRVDFLVQKMTWAIECVRDGSKLDEHVKRFLKGGRYYPWITSGQITDFILPDFRKSIPQKSQDDDIPWFYHIIFSPDYSNYQVYDSKLKRRDGPVGLSKYGHERKHLKIDLMETTLVKMQV
;
A
#
# COMPACT_ATOMS: atom_id res chain seq x y z
N MET A 1 -26.73 32.54 -42.97
CA MET A 1 -26.21 32.36 -41.61
C MET A 1 -25.54 30.99 -41.56
N SER A 2 -24.21 30.97 -41.66
CA SER A 2 -23.38 29.77 -41.61
C SER A 2 -22.54 29.92 -40.35
N GLU A 3 -22.91 29.20 -39.29
CA GLU A 3 -22.08 29.05 -38.10
C GLU A 3 -20.86 28.21 -38.48
N ARG A 4 -19.74 28.90 -38.73
CA ARG A 4 -18.43 28.27 -38.70
C ARG A 4 -18.11 27.96 -37.24
N VAL A 5 -18.40 26.73 -36.83
CA VAL A 5 -17.79 26.12 -35.65
C VAL A 5 -16.28 26.12 -35.91
N ASN A 6 -15.57 27.09 -35.31
CA ASN A 6 -14.13 27.11 -35.32
C ASN A 6 -13.65 25.87 -34.57
N ARG A 7 -13.07 24.93 -35.32
CA ARG A 7 -12.50 23.68 -34.81
C ARG A 7 -11.54 23.98 -33.65
N LEU A 8 -11.77 23.33 -32.50
CA LEU A 8 -10.82 23.23 -31.40
C LEU A 8 -9.43 22.91 -31.97
N ARG A 9 -8.48 23.84 -31.83
CA ARG A 9 -7.05 23.51 -31.91
C ARG A 9 -6.62 23.08 -30.52
N VAL A 10 -6.48 21.78 -30.31
CA VAL A 10 -5.71 21.26 -29.19
C VAL A 10 -4.25 21.61 -29.48
N VAL A 11 -3.66 22.48 -28.66
CA VAL A 11 -2.22 22.74 -28.68
C VAL A 11 -1.63 21.92 -27.54
N GLU A 12 -1.09 20.74 -27.87
CA GLU A 12 -0.25 19.98 -26.95
C GLU A 12 1.11 20.68 -26.87
N ALA A 13 1.33 21.43 -25.79
CA ALA A 13 2.64 21.99 -25.48
C ALA A 13 3.49 20.90 -24.80
N HIS A 14 4.27 20.15 -25.59
CA HIS A 14 5.29 19.28 -25.03
C HIS A 14 6.38 20.13 -24.36
N SER A 15 6.67 19.82 -23.10
CA SER A 15 7.56 20.55 -22.21
C SER A 15 8.97 20.73 -22.79
N ALA A 16 9.22 21.94 -23.29
CA ALA A 16 10.55 22.54 -23.32
C ALA A 16 10.46 23.92 -22.65
N ILE A 17 10.12 23.93 -21.35
CA ILE A 17 10.25 25.14 -20.54
C ILE A 17 11.75 25.47 -20.48
N PRO A 18 12.20 26.66 -20.89
CA PRO A 18 13.61 27.03 -20.86
C PRO A 18 14.16 26.85 -19.45
N HIS A 19 15.29 26.13 -19.31
CA HIS A 19 15.97 25.96 -18.03
C HIS A 19 16.25 27.33 -17.39
N CYS A 20 15.61 27.60 -16.25
CA CYS A 20 15.99 28.69 -15.37
C CYS A 20 17.34 28.33 -14.70
N PRO A 21 18.42 29.11 -14.90
CA PRO A 21 19.73 28.77 -14.33
C PRO A 21 19.70 28.91 -12.81
N ARG A 22 20.24 27.91 -12.10
CA ARG A 22 20.34 27.81 -10.63
C ARG A 22 21.29 28.83 -9.95
N SER A 23 21.48 30.01 -10.52
CA SER A 23 22.32 31.06 -9.92
C SER A 23 21.45 32.23 -9.50
N GLY A 24 21.50 32.60 -8.22
CA GLY A 24 20.69 33.62 -7.54
C GLY A 24 20.73 35.05 -8.10
N HIS A 25 20.33 35.20 -9.36
CA HIS A 25 19.97 36.46 -9.97
C HIS A 25 18.45 36.45 -10.23
N PRO A 26 17.72 37.52 -9.89
CA PRO A 26 16.31 37.63 -10.24
C PRO A 26 16.20 37.62 -11.76
N CYS A 27 15.42 36.69 -12.30
CA CYS A 27 15.19 36.57 -13.73
C CYS A 27 14.37 37.78 -14.21
N GLN A 28 15.04 38.89 -14.52
CA GLN A 28 14.45 40.14 -15.04
C GLN A 28 14.21 40.09 -16.57
N ARG A 29 13.73 38.96 -17.09
CA ARG A 29 13.09 38.97 -18.41
C ARG A 29 11.66 38.51 -18.23
N GLU A 30 10.75 39.48 -18.29
CA GLU A 30 9.32 39.31 -18.54
C GLU A 30 9.14 38.60 -19.90
N VAL A 31 9.43 37.31 -19.96
CA VAL A 31 9.03 36.49 -21.09
C VAL A 31 7.58 36.16 -20.85
N ASN A 32 6.70 36.75 -21.65
CA ASN A 32 5.29 36.41 -21.64
C ASN A 32 5.16 34.92 -22.00
N ILE A 33 4.89 34.09 -21.00
CA ILE A 33 5.12 32.64 -21.09
C ILE A 33 4.04 31.93 -21.91
N VAL A 34 2.88 32.54 -22.10
CA VAL A 34 1.82 31.97 -22.92
C VAL A 34 2.23 31.90 -24.40
N PRO A 35 2.79 32.96 -25.01
CA PRO A 35 3.50 32.85 -26.30
C PRO A 35 4.60 31.80 -26.34
N ALA A 36 5.40 31.65 -25.27
CA ALA A 36 6.50 30.69 -25.22
C ALA A 36 6.01 29.22 -25.14
N LEU A 37 4.91 28.96 -24.43
CA LEU A 37 4.27 27.64 -24.31
C LEU A 37 3.55 27.22 -25.58
N THR A 38 3.00 28.19 -26.32
CA THR A 38 2.10 27.93 -27.46
C THR A 38 2.75 28.22 -28.82
N GLY A 39 3.94 28.82 -28.82
CA GLY A 39 4.68 29.23 -30.01
C GLY A 39 4.07 30.40 -30.78
N ASN A 40 3.18 31.18 -30.16
CA ASN A 40 2.42 32.22 -30.88
C ASN A 40 2.30 33.55 -30.12
N GLU A 41 3.19 34.48 -30.46
CA GLU A 41 3.29 35.83 -29.87
C GLU A 41 2.16 36.79 -30.28
N GLN A 42 1.37 36.44 -31.31
CA GLN A 42 0.34 37.33 -31.86
C GLN A 42 -1.07 37.06 -31.32
N LEU A 43 -1.25 36.03 -30.48
CA LEU A 43 -2.57 35.72 -29.91
C LEU A 43 -2.82 36.49 -28.62
N ASP A 44 -3.93 37.24 -28.59
CA ASP A 44 -4.53 37.75 -27.36
C ASP A 44 -5.25 36.60 -26.64
N TRP A 45 -4.47 35.82 -25.87
CA TRP A 45 -4.95 34.62 -25.19
C TRP A 45 -6.11 34.90 -24.24
N MET A 46 -6.19 36.09 -23.66
CA MET A 46 -7.26 36.49 -22.73
C MET A 46 -8.61 36.73 -23.42
N ARG A 47 -8.67 36.63 -24.75
CA ARG A 47 -9.90 36.72 -25.54
C ARG A 47 -10.18 35.46 -26.35
N LEU A 48 -9.36 34.43 -26.18
CA LEU A 48 -9.45 33.20 -26.96
C LEU A 48 -10.38 32.20 -26.25
N GLN A 49 -11.46 31.83 -26.92
CA GLN A 49 -12.28 30.70 -26.49
C GLN A 49 -11.59 29.38 -26.88
N ALA A 50 -10.72 28.88 -26.01
CA ALA A 50 -9.96 27.66 -26.22
C ALA A 50 -9.92 26.78 -24.97
N LEU A 51 -9.57 25.51 -25.16
CA LEU A 51 -9.22 24.58 -24.09
C LEU A 51 -7.70 24.38 -24.12
N LEU A 52 -7.03 24.78 -23.04
CA LEU A 52 -5.60 24.58 -22.83
C LEU A 52 -5.40 23.45 -21.82
N ILE A 53 -4.66 22.42 -22.21
CA ILE A 53 -4.28 21.32 -21.32
C ILE A 53 -2.78 21.42 -21.07
N ILE A 54 -2.40 21.60 -19.81
CA ILE A 54 -1.00 21.67 -19.39
C ILE A 54 -0.67 20.39 -18.63
N ASP A 55 0.15 19.55 -19.24
CA ASP A 55 0.68 18.34 -18.60
C ASP A 55 1.94 18.65 -17.78
N GLU A 56 2.17 17.86 -16.74
CA GLU A 56 3.27 18.02 -15.77
C GLU A 56 3.38 19.47 -15.23
N ALA A 57 2.24 20.10 -14.94
CA ALA A 57 2.12 21.51 -14.55
C ALA A 57 2.90 21.86 -13.28
N GLN A 58 3.21 20.90 -12.41
CA GLN A 58 4.08 21.09 -11.25
C GLN A 58 5.51 21.52 -11.62
N GLY A 59 5.97 21.22 -12.83
CA GLY A 59 7.24 21.76 -13.36
C GLY A 59 7.24 23.28 -13.52
N SER A 60 6.06 23.90 -13.51
CA SER A 60 5.87 25.34 -13.64
C SER A 60 5.68 26.07 -12.30
N TYR A 61 5.71 25.39 -11.15
CA TYR A 61 5.43 26.01 -9.84
C TYR A 61 6.36 27.19 -9.49
N ALA A 62 7.57 27.23 -10.04
CA ALA A 62 8.49 28.37 -9.88
C ALA A 62 8.22 29.54 -10.86
N CYS A 63 7.24 29.41 -11.75
CA CYS A 63 6.98 30.36 -12.83
C CYS A 63 5.90 31.36 -12.43
N GLY A 64 6.30 32.46 -11.80
CA GLY A 64 5.38 33.55 -11.42
C GLY A 64 4.52 34.04 -12.60
N SER A 65 5.09 34.19 -13.80
CA SER A 65 4.33 34.69 -14.95
C SER A 65 3.22 33.76 -15.46
N LEU A 66 3.33 32.44 -15.25
CA LEU A 66 2.23 31.54 -15.56
C LEU A 66 1.13 31.63 -14.50
N TRP A 67 1.53 31.56 -13.23
CA TRP A 67 0.61 31.46 -12.11
C TRP A 67 -0.02 32.84 -11.79
N ASP A 68 0.79 33.85 -11.54
CA ASP A 68 0.34 35.18 -11.12
C ASP A 68 -0.21 36.02 -12.28
N ASP A 69 0.39 35.98 -13.47
CA ASP A 69 0.00 36.89 -14.57
C ASP A 69 -1.03 36.28 -15.52
N PHE A 70 -1.11 34.95 -15.63
CA PHE A 70 -2.03 34.28 -16.55
C PHE A 70 -3.15 33.55 -15.80
N ILE A 71 -2.84 32.48 -15.07
CA ILE A 71 -3.85 31.61 -14.44
C ILE A 71 -4.77 32.40 -13.49
N LYS A 72 -4.21 33.29 -12.69
CA LYS A 72 -4.95 34.11 -11.72
C LYS A 72 -6.01 35.03 -12.35
N TYR A 73 -5.81 35.43 -13.61
CA TYR A 73 -6.69 36.39 -14.29
C TYR A 73 -7.73 35.72 -15.22
N ILE A 74 -7.73 34.39 -15.31
CA ILE A 74 -8.73 33.65 -16.09
C ILE A 74 -10.10 33.82 -15.44
N THR A 75 -11.06 34.31 -16.22
CA THR A 75 -12.47 34.43 -15.82
C THR A 75 -13.37 33.57 -16.72
N PRO A 76 -14.47 33.01 -16.19
CA PRO A 76 -15.33 32.08 -16.95
C PRO A 76 -15.91 32.64 -18.25
N GLU A 77 -15.98 33.96 -18.41
CA GLU A 77 -16.76 34.60 -19.48
C GLU A 77 -15.95 34.90 -20.75
N HIS A 78 -14.63 35.11 -20.66
CA HIS A 78 -13.84 35.64 -21.78
C HIS A 78 -12.46 34.98 -21.97
N ALA A 79 -12.05 34.08 -21.08
CA ALA A 79 -10.72 33.49 -21.07
C ALA A 79 -10.73 32.01 -21.52
N PRO A 80 -9.57 31.43 -21.88
CA PRO A 80 -9.46 30.01 -22.19
C PRO A 80 -9.76 29.17 -20.95
N MET A 81 -10.41 28.03 -21.17
CA MET A 81 -10.52 26.99 -20.15
C MET A 81 -9.15 26.31 -20.00
N VAL A 82 -8.63 26.23 -18.78
CA VAL A 82 -7.34 25.60 -18.52
C VAL A 82 -7.52 24.37 -17.64
N ILE A 83 -6.96 23.25 -18.08
CA ILE A 83 -6.84 22.02 -17.30
C ILE A 83 -5.36 21.81 -16.99
N LEU A 84 -5.05 21.69 -15.69
CA LEU A 84 -3.70 21.48 -15.19
C LEU A 84 -3.58 20.03 -14.70
N PHE A 85 -2.78 19.22 -15.38
CA PHE A 85 -2.39 17.90 -14.87
C PHE A 85 -1.09 18.05 -14.10
N SER A 86 -1.11 17.70 -12.81
CA SER A 86 0.08 17.71 -11.97
C SER A 86 0.33 16.32 -11.37
N SER A 87 1.56 15.84 -11.43
CA SER A 87 1.95 14.57 -10.81
C SER A 87 2.14 14.68 -9.28
N TRP A 88 2.36 15.89 -8.78
CA TRP A 88 2.32 16.26 -7.36
C TRP A 88 1.86 17.72 -7.22
N GLY A 89 1.14 18.03 -6.16
CA GLY A 89 0.60 19.34 -5.80
C GLY A 89 -0.32 19.24 -4.58
N SER A 90 -0.48 20.32 -3.82
CA SER A 90 -1.18 20.25 -2.53
C SER A 90 -2.65 19.81 -2.68
N ALA A 91 -3.07 18.85 -1.84
CA ALA A 91 -4.45 18.38 -1.77
C ALA A 91 -5.40 19.42 -1.12
N THR A 92 -4.84 20.47 -0.49
CA THR A 92 -5.60 21.57 0.09
C THR A 92 -5.93 22.63 -0.97
N SER A 93 -6.73 23.63 -0.60
CA SER A 93 -7.04 24.76 -1.47
C SER A 93 -5.83 25.65 -1.82
N ARG A 94 -4.68 25.45 -1.15
CA ARG A 94 -3.43 26.19 -1.39
C ARG A 94 -2.56 25.47 -2.41
N SER A 95 -2.08 26.19 -3.41
CA SER A 95 -1.11 25.69 -4.39
C SER A 95 0.29 25.54 -3.78
N GLU A 96 1.07 24.54 -4.26
CA GLU A 96 2.52 24.42 -4.00
C GLU A 96 3.37 25.37 -4.88
N ALA A 97 2.73 26.22 -5.70
CA ALA A 97 3.40 27.23 -6.50
C ALA A 97 4.12 28.28 -5.63
N LEU A 98 5.35 28.63 -6.04
CA LEU A 98 6.18 29.66 -5.43
C LEU A 98 5.72 31.04 -5.91
N SER A 99 4.52 31.47 -5.51
CA SER A 99 4.00 32.81 -5.80
C SER A 99 3.90 33.68 -4.55
N GLY A 100 4.11 34.99 -4.72
CA GLY A 100 4.01 35.96 -3.62
C GLY A 100 2.59 36.10 -3.03
N THR A 101 1.57 35.54 -3.69
CA THR A 101 0.23 35.31 -3.15
C THR A 101 -0.29 33.98 -3.69
N PRO A 102 -0.50 32.94 -2.85
CA PRO A 102 -0.90 31.61 -3.31
C PRO A 102 -2.20 31.66 -4.12
N ILE A 103 -2.21 31.04 -5.30
CA ILE A 103 -3.47 30.83 -6.03
C ILE A 103 -4.36 29.90 -5.20
N TYR A 104 -5.60 30.34 -4.99
CA TYR A 104 -6.64 29.57 -4.35
C TYR A 104 -7.48 28.87 -5.41
N LEU A 105 -7.48 27.53 -5.40
CA LEU A 105 -8.37 26.73 -6.25
C LEU A 105 -9.54 26.25 -5.39
N SER A 106 -10.75 26.63 -5.78
CA SER A 106 -11.97 26.19 -5.09
C SER A 106 -12.22 24.69 -5.30
N ASP A 107 -13.06 24.09 -4.44
CA ASP A 107 -13.43 22.66 -4.49
C ASP A 107 -13.93 22.25 -5.88
N GLY A 108 -14.76 23.07 -6.52
CA GLY A 108 -15.29 22.81 -7.86
C GLY A 108 -14.27 22.96 -9.00
N GLN A 109 -13.08 23.50 -8.73
CA GLN A 109 -11.98 23.60 -9.69
C GLN A 109 -10.93 22.51 -9.48
N ARG A 110 -11.12 21.65 -8.47
CA ARG A 110 -10.22 20.54 -8.14
C ARG A 110 -10.84 19.24 -8.62
N ILE A 111 -10.08 18.49 -9.40
CA ILE A 111 -10.47 17.16 -9.86
C ILE A 111 -9.76 16.15 -8.96
N SER A 112 -10.54 15.35 -8.24
CA SER A 112 -10.00 14.29 -7.40
C SER A 112 -9.39 13.19 -8.28
N ILE A 113 -8.34 12.55 -7.78
CA ILE A 113 -7.81 11.34 -8.42
C ILE A 113 -8.86 10.22 -8.33
N ARG A 114 -9.57 10.10 -7.21
CA ARG A 114 -10.60 9.08 -6.99
C ARG A 114 -12.01 9.63 -7.22
N PRO A 115 -12.96 8.82 -7.70
CA PRO A 115 -14.36 9.20 -7.74
C PRO A 115 -14.85 9.57 -6.33
N SER A 116 -15.54 10.70 -6.18
CA SER A 116 -16.33 11.01 -4.99
C SER A 116 -17.79 10.61 -5.20
N GLU A 117 -18.58 10.59 -4.13
CA GLU A 117 -20.02 10.30 -4.21
C GLU A 117 -20.81 11.42 -4.91
N GLU A 118 -20.27 12.63 -4.91
CA GLU A 118 -20.72 13.73 -5.77
C GLU A 118 -20.21 13.43 -7.19
N SER A 119 -21.06 13.51 -8.23
CA SER A 119 -20.72 13.22 -9.64
C SER A 119 -19.67 14.15 -10.29
N ALA A 120 -18.67 14.58 -9.52
CA ALA A 120 -17.52 15.30 -9.99
C ALA A 120 -16.62 14.38 -10.83
N PRO A 121 -16.03 14.89 -11.92
CA PRO A 121 -15.05 14.13 -12.69
C PRO A 121 -13.88 13.69 -11.81
N SER A 122 -13.37 12.48 -12.05
CA SER A 122 -12.17 11.95 -11.41
C SER A 122 -11.21 11.34 -12.43
N VAL A 123 -9.95 11.18 -12.05
CA VAL A 123 -8.93 10.57 -12.92
C VAL A 123 -9.04 9.05 -12.96
N PHE A 124 -9.39 8.41 -11.84
CA PHE A 124 -9.62 6.97 -11.77
C PHE A 124 -10.99 6.63 -12.32
N PHE A 125 -11.07 5.43 -12.90
CA PHE A 125 -12.33 4.89 -13.36
C PHE A 125 -13.27 4.67 -12.18
N THR A 126 -14.53 5.06 -12.38
CA THR A 126 -15.66 4.50 -11.66
C THR A 126 -15.80 3.00 -11.99
N HIS A 127 -16.59 2.28 -11.19
CA HIS A 127 -16.88 0.88 -11.48
C HIS A 127 -17.55 0.70 -12.85
N ALA A 128 -18.47 1.60 -13.22
CA ALA A 128 -19.12 1.60 -14.53
C ALA A 128 -18.12 1.81 -15.68
N GLU A 129 -17.15 2.73 -15.53
CA GLU A 129 -16.10 2.92 -16.53
C GLU A 129 -15.14 1.73 -16.61
N LEU A 130 -14.85 1.04 -15.50
CA LEU A 130 -14.11 -0.21 -15.54
C LEU A 130 -14.84 -1.26 -16.39
N LEU A 131 -16.17 -1.39 -16.22
CA LEU A 131 -16.96 -2.33 -17.02
C LEU A 131 -16.86 -2.00 -18.52
N ASP A 132 -16.95 -0.72 -18.89
CA ASP A 132 -16.76 -0.27 -20.28
C ASP A 132 -15.35 -0.62 -20.80
N VAL A 133 -14.31 -0.37 -20.01
CA VAL A 133 -12.93 -0.75 -20.35
C VAL A 133 -12.81 -2.26 -20.59
N ILE A 134 -13.46 -3.07 -19.75
CA ILE A 134 -13.45 -4.53 -19.90
C ILE A 134 -14.14 -4.93 -21.20
N GLU A 135 -15.31 -4.39 -21.53
CA GLU A 135 -15.98 -4.68 -22.80
C GLU A 135 -15.08 -4.35 -24.00
N ARG A 136 -14.40 -3.19 -24.00
CA ARG A 136 -13.42 -2.85 -25.05
C ARG A 136 -12.26 -3.84 -25.14
N VAL A 137 -11.77 -4.34 -24.01
CA VAL A 137 -10.74 -5.39 -23.99
C VAL A 137 -11.30 -6.70 -24.57
N LYS A 138 -12.53 -7.09 -24.23
CA LYS A 138 -13.19 -8.28 -24.81
C LYS A 138 -13.26 -8.17 -26.33
N GLU A 139 -13.68 -7.02 -26.85
CA GLU A 139 -13.76 -6.75 -28.29
C GLU A 139 -12.39 -6.80 -28.96
N CYS A 140 -11.38 -6.15 -28.37
CA CYS A 140 -10.02 -6.13 -28.90
C CYS A 140 -9.42 -7.55 -28.99
N GLU A 141 -9.53 -8.35 -27.92
CA GLU A 141 -8.99 -9.71 -27.90
C GLU A 141 -9.78 -10.68 -28.81
N ALA A 142 -11.08 -10.42 -29.03
CA ALA A 142 -11.88 -11.20 -29.96
C ALA A 142 -11.42 -11.05 -31.42
N GLN A 143 -10.86 -9.90 -31.81
CA GLN A 143 -10.33 -9.68 -33.17
C GLN A 143 -9.17 -10.63 -33.52
N TYR A 144 -8.46 -11.16 -32.50
CA TYR A 144 -7.37 -12.13 -32.67
C TYR A 144 -7.83 -13.59 -32.54
N GLY A 145 -9.14 -13.85 -32.55
CA GLY A 145 -9.72 -15.20 -32.46
C GLY A 145 -9.61 -15.85 -31.07
N GLN A 146 -9.25 -15.07 -30.04
CA GLN A 146 -9.05 -15.55 -28.68
C GLN A 146 -9.85 -14.69 -27.70
N LYS A 147 -11.15 -14.98 -27.58
CA LYS A 147 -12.06 -14.18 -26.74
C LYS A 147 -11.57 -14.14 -25.29
N PHE A 148 -11.49 -12.94 -24.73
CA PHE A 148 -11.25 -12.73 -23.31
C PHE A 148 -12.61 -12.64 -22.61
N LEU A 149 -12.95 -13.63 -21.78
CA LEU A 149 -14.27 -13.71 -21.13
C LEU A 149 -14.09 -13.86 -19.62
N PRO A 150 -13.77 -12.79 -18.87
CA PRO A 150 -13.66 -12.86 -17.42
C PRO A 150 -15.03 -13.14 -16.79
N ASP A 151 -15.05 -14.03 -15.80
CA ASP A 151 -16.20 -14.22 -14.91
C ASP A 151 -16.50 -12.91 -14.13
N PRO A 152 -17.76 -12.62 -13.77
CA PRO A 152 -18.09 -11.43 -12.96
C PRO A 152 -17.25 -11.30 -11.69
N ASP A 153 -16.93 -12.40 -11.01
CA ASP A 153 -16.10 -12.35 -9.81
C ASP A 153 -14.64 -11.95 -10.12
N VAL A 154 -14.15 -12.28 -11.33
CA VAL A 154 -12.83 -11.80 -11.81
C VAL A 154 -12.87 -10.30 -12.02
N VAL A 155 -13.96 -9.78 -12.57
CA VAL A 155 -14.14 -8.34 -12.76
C VAL A 155 -14.15 -7.61 -11.41
N GLU A 156 -14.91 -8.11 -10.45
CA GLU A 156 -14.93 -7.58 -9.08
C GLU A 156 -13.56 -7.67 -8.41
N TYR A 157 -12.82 -8.75 -8.64
CA TYR A 157 -11.46 -8.86 -8.12
C TYR A 157 -10.52 -7.81 -8.74
N VAL A 158 -10.58 -7.58 -10.05
CA VAL A 158 -9.81 -6.53 -10.73
C VAL A 158 -10.16 -5.16 -10.16
N TRP A 159 -11.45 -4.87 -9.98
CA TRP A 159 -11.90 -3.64 -9.32
C TRP A 159 -11.29 -3.51 -7.92
N LYS A 160 -11.42 -4.54 -7.09
CA LYS A 160 -10.94 -4.56 -5.71
C LYS A 160 -9.43 -4.28 -5.60
N ILE A 161 -8.60 -4.86 -6.48
CA ILE A 161 -7.15 -4.67 -6.38
C ILE A 161 -6.67 -3.37 -7.03
N THR A 162 -7.37 -2.86 -8.04
CA THR A 162 -6.93 -1.67 -8.79
C THR A 162 -7.60 -0.38 -8.32
N ASN A 163 -8.76 -0.48 -7.69
CA ASN A 163 -9.62 0.63 -7.29
C ASN A 163 -9.86 1.64 -8.43
N GLY A 164 -10.02 1.15 -9.66
CA GLY A 164 -10.23 1.99 -10.84
C GLY A 164 -8.99 2.70 -11.37
N HIS A 165 -7.80 2.50 -10.78
CA HIS A 165 -6.57 3.13 -11.25
C HIS A 165 -6.27 2.73 -12.71
N PRO A 166 -6.23 3.67 -13.69
CA PRO A 166 -6.22 3.32 -15.12
C PRO A 166 -5.03 2.47 -15.55
N ALA A 167 -3.81 2.83 -15.13
CA ALA A 167 -2.62 2.04 -15.42
C ALA A 167 -2.66 0.63 -14.78
N ALA A 168 -3.16 0.52 -13.54
CA ALA A 168 -3.28 -0.74 -12.82
C ALA A 168 -4.34 -1.66 -13.46
N VAL A 169 -5.49 -1.11 -13.85
CA VAL A 169 -6.54 -1.84 -14.60
C VAL A 169 -5.98 -2.38 -15.89
N ARG A 170 -5.37 -1.51 -16.71
CA ARG A 170 -4.77 -1.91 -17.99
C ARG A 170 -3.70 -2.99 -17.81
N ALA A 171 -2.79 -2.82 -16.86
CA ALA A 171 -1.73 -3.78 -16.57
C ALA A 171 -2.31 -5.14 -16.14
N THR A 172 -3.28 -5.14 -15.23
CA THR A 172 -3.91 -6.37 -14.71
C THR A 172 -4.65 -7.14 -15.82
N LEU A 173 -5.47 -6.44 -16.61
CA LEU A 173 -6.20 -7.06 -17.73
C LEU A 173 -5.25 -7.61 -18.78
N LYS A 174 -4.17 -6.88 -19.11
CA LYS A 174 -3.13 -7.35 -20.04
C LYS A 174 -2.42 -8.60 -19.51
N ILE A 175 -2.08 -8.63 -18.22
CA ILE A 175 -1.45 -9.80 -17.58
C ILE A 175 -2.37 -11.02 -17.65
N LEU A 176 -3.67 -10.85 -17.38
CA LEU A 176 -4.65 -11.92 -17.51
C LEU A 176 -4.78 -12.39 -18.96
N ALA A 177 -4.96 -11.47 -19.90
CA ALA A 177 -5.14 -11.78 -21.31
C ALA A 177 -3.93 -12.54 -21.88
N THR A 178 -2.71 -12.15 -21.50
CA THR A 178 -1.47 -12.75 -22.02
C THR A 178 -0.97 -13.96 -21.22
N SER A 179 -1.67 -14.37 -20.16
CA SER A 179 -1.25 -15.49 -19.32
C SER A 179 -1.44 -16.85 -20.01
N GLU A 180 -0.43 -17.71 -19.91
CA GLU A 180 -0.52 -19.09 -20.42
C GLU A 180 -1.57 -19.93 -19.67
N ASP A 181 -1.76 -19.67 -18.36
CA ASP A 181 -2.78 -20.35 -17.55
C ASP A 181 -4.21 -20.10 -18.05
N ILE A 182 -4.44 -18.93 -18.66
CA ILE A 182 -5.74 -18.47 -19.16
C ILE A 182 -5.91 -18.79 -20.65
N ARG A 183 -4.81 -19.05 -21.37
CA ARG A 183 -4.80 -19.25 -22.83
C ARG A 183 -5.75 -20.35 -23.30
N GLN A 184 -5.87 -21.44 -22.55
CA GLN A 184 -6.79 -22.53 -22.92
C GLN A 184 -8.26 -22.07 -22.89
N PHE A 185 -8.63 -21.24 -21.92
CA PHE A 185 -9.99 -20.69 -21.83
C PHE A 185 -10.27 -19.73 -22.99
N ARG A 186 -9.28 -18.89 -23.34
CA ARG A 186 -9.39 -17.98 -24.47
C ARG A 186 -9.53 -18.69 -25.82
N LYS A 187 -8.74 -19.75 -26.05
CA LYS A 187 -8.84 -20.58 -27.27
C LYS A 187 -10.20 -21.24 -27.41
N ASN A 188 -10.76 -21.71 -26.31
CA ASN A 188 -12.05 -22.38 -26.29
C ASN A 188 -13.23 -21.39 -26.23
N SER A 189 -12.96 -20.08 -26.16
CA SER A 189 -13.98 -19.05 -25.93
C SER A 189 -14.84 -19.35 -24.69
N SER A 190 -14.23 -19.90 -23.64
CA SER A 190 -14.89 -20.20 -22.37
C SER A 190 -14.62 -19.12 -21.34
N VAL A 191 -15.53 -18.99 -20.37
CA VAL A 191 -15.39 -18.09 -19.23
C VAL A 191 -14.12 -18.41 -18.43
N ILE A 192 -13.39 -17.39 -18.01
CA ILE A 192 -12.19 -17.46 -17.18
C ILE A 192 -12.64 -17.44 -15.71
N PRO A 193 -12.52 -18.57 -14.98
CA PRO A 193 -12.98 -18.64 -13.60
C PRO A 193 -12.10 -17.84 -12.64
N LEU A 194 -12.67 -17.43 -11.50
CA LEU A 194 -11.96 -16.68 -10.47
C LEU A 194 -10.71 -17.42 -9.95
N ASP A 195 -10.78 -18.71 -9.67
CA ASP A 195 -9.64 -19.46 -9.12
C ASP A 195 -8.43 -19.50 -10.06
N ILE A 196 -8.68 -19.51 -11.39
CA ILE A 196 -7.63 -19.41 -12.40
C ILE A 196 -7.06 -17.99 -12.46
N ALA A 197 -7.91 -16.97 -12.46
CA ALA A 197 -7.46 -15.57 -12.42
C ALA A 197 -6.64 -15.28 -11.16
N LEU A 198 -7.08 -15.79 -10.00
CA LEU A 198 -6.36 -15.71 -8.73
C LEU A 198 -5.04 -16.47 -8.75
N ARG A 199 -4.90 -17.56 -9.52
CA ARG A 199 -3.59 -18.19 -9.69
C ARG A 199 -2.61 -17.29 -10.45
N VAL A 200 -3.11 -16.58 -11.46
CA VAL A 200 -2.31 -15.65 -12.27
C VAL A 200 -1.96 -14.38 -11.50
N LEU A 201 -2.89 -13.86 -10.70
CA LEU A 201 -2.78 -12.57 -10.00
C LEU A 201 -2.43 -12.69 -8.50
N GLY A 202 -2.56 -13.87 -7.90
CA GLY A 202 -2.40 -14.10 -6.46
C GLY A 202 -1.05 -14.68 -6.07
N GLU A 203 -0.22 -15.12 -7.03
CA GLU A 203 1.19 -15.37 -6.76
C GLU A 203 1.95 -14.04 -6.78
N ASP A 204 2.04 -13.37 -5.62
CA ASP A 204 2.55 -11.99 -5.50
C ASP A 204 3.93 -11.78 -6.15
N THR A 205 4.81 -12.79 -6.12
CA THR A 205 6.13 -12.71 -6.79
C THR A 205 6.04 -12.69 -8.33
N ASN A 206 5.05 -13.38 -8.91
CA ASN A 206 4.81 -13.41 -10.35
C ASN A 206 3.98 -12.21 -10.83
N LEU A 207 3.05 -11.70 -10.01
CA LEU A 207 2.30 -10.51 -10.35
C LEU A 207 3.20 -9.27 -10.31
N VAL A 208 3.92 -9.02 -9.21
CA VAL A 208 4.77 -7.82 -9.08
C VAL A 208 5.84 -7.76 -10.16
N SER A 209 6.48 -8.89 -10.49
CA SER A 209 7.48 -8.94 -11.58
C SER A 209 6.88 -8.58 -12.95
N LYS A 210 5.63 -8.97 -13.22
CA LYS A 210 4.89 -8.57 -14.43
C LYS A 210 4.42 -7.11 -14.39
N LEU A 211 4.06 -6.58 -13.22
CA LEU A 211 3.66 -5.18 -13.07
C LEU A 211 4.83 -4.22 -13.25
N VAL A 212 6.02 -4.57 -12.75
CA VAL A 212 7.24 -3.74 -12.86
C VAL A 212 7.71 -3.60 -14.31
N VAL A 213 7.34 -4.53 -15.21
CA VAL A 213 7.65 -4.39 -16.65
C VAL A 213 6.62 -3.57 -17.41
N GLU A 214 5.43 -3.29 -16.85
CA GLU A 214 4.42 -2.45 -17.49
C GLU A 214 4.80 -0.97 -17.37
N PRO A 215 5.14 -0.27 -18.47
CA PRO A 215 5.72 1.08 -18.41
C PRO A 215 4.83 2.10 -17.70
N ALA A 216 3.51 1.98 -17.88
CA ALA A 216 2.53 2.89 -17.31
C ALA A 216 2.40 2.78 -15.79
N LEU A 217 2.67 1.61 -15.21
CA LEU A 217 2.57 1.39 -13.77
C LEU A 217 3.93 1.44 -13.09
N ARG A 218 5.00 1.03 -13.79
CA ARG A 218 6.38 1.00 -13.27
C ARG A 218 6.83 2.30 -12.62
N ARG A 219 6.43 3.46 -13.16
CA ARG A 219 6.79 4.78 -12.59
C ARG A 219 6.20 4.98 -11.18
N GLY A 220 4.99 4.45 -10.94
CA GLY A 220 4.31 4.52 -9.64
C GLY A 220 4.72 3.44 -8.64
N LEU A 221 5.72 2.61 -8.96
CA LEU A 221 6.22 1.55 -8.07
C LEU A 221 7.67 1.82 -7.64
N PRO A 222 8.00 1.69 -6.35
CA PRO A 222 9.35 1.91 -5.86
C PRO A 222 10.35 0.85 -6.36
N PRO A 223 11.44 1.24 -7.04
CA PRO A 223 12.45 0.28 -7.48
C PRO A 223 13.11 -0.43 -6.27
N ARG A 224 13.21 -1.76 -6.31
CA ARG A 224 13.83 -2.54 -5.21
C ARG A 224 15.22 -2.04 -4.78
N GLN A 225 16.06 -1.66 -5.75
CA GLN A 225 17.41 -1.13 -5.46
C GLN A 225 17.36 0.22 -4.73
N PHE A 226 16.32 1.02 -4.96
CA PHE A 226 16.08 2.28 -4.25
C PHE A 226 15.70 2.00 -2.80
N LEU A 227 14.73 1.11 -2.57
CA LEU A 227 14.28 0.73 -1.23
C LEU A 227 15.41 0.16 -0.37
N GLN A 228 16.32 -0.62 -0.95
CA GLN A 228 17.50 -1.13 -0.25
C GLN A 228 18.46 -0.03 0.23
N ARG A 229 18.53 1.10 -0.49
CA ARG A 229 19.43 2.22 -0.19
C ARG A 229 18.79 3.28 0.72
N LYS A 230 17.46 3.33 0.78
CA LYS A 230 16.68 4.34 1.51
C LYS A 230 15.77 3.66 2.55
N PRO A 231 16.30 3.24 3.71
CA PRO A 231 15.51 2.55 4.74
C PRO A 231 14.38 3.41 5.32
N GLY A 232 14.54 4.73 5.41
CA GLY A 232 13.45 5.62 5.87
C GLY A 232 12.22 5.61 4.96
N VAL A 233 12.42 5.49 3.64
CA VAL A 233 11.33 5.33 2.67
C VAL A 233 10.62 3.99 2.88
N VAL A 234 11.37 2.92 3.14
CA VAL A 234 10.79 1.61 3.46
C VAL A 234 9.91 1.69 4.71
N GLU A 235 10.37 2.42 5.73
CA GLU A 235 9.61 2.62 6.96
C GLU A 235 8.31 3.39 6.73
N VAL A 236 8.35 4.47 5.95
CA VAL A 236 7.13 5.20 5.55
C VAL A 236 6.14 4.30 4.82
N LEU A 237 6.59 3.55 3.82
CA LEU A 237 5.71 2.64 3.07
C LEU A 237 5.12 1.53 3.96
N ARG A 238 5.90 0.98 4.89
CA ARG A 238 5.40 0.02 5.89
C ARG A 238 4.36 0.66 6.81
N ASN A 239 4.61 1.87 7.29
CA ASN A 239 3.65 2.59 8.14
C ASN A 239 2.34 2.84 7.40
N VAL A 240 2.38 3.21 6.12
CA VAL A 240 1.14 3.30 5.31
C VAL A 240 0.46 1.94 5.14
N LEU A 241 1.20 0.84 4.95
CA LEU A 241 0.63 -0.51 4.86
C LEU A 241 -0.08 -0.92 6.17
N LEU A 242 0.49 -0.56 7.32
CA LEU A 242 0.00 -0.93 8.65
C LEU A 242 -1.15 -0.04 9.11
N SER A 243 -1.00 1.27 8.92
CA SER A 243 -1.91 2.30 9.42
C SER A 243 -2.90 2.81 8.38
N SER A 244 -2.85 2.27 7.15
CA SER A 244 -3.60 2.71 5.95
C SER A 244 -3.22 4.08 5.40
N CYS A 245 -2.65 4.96 6.22
CA CYS A 245 -2.13 6.26 5.82
C CYS A 245 -0.97 6.72 6.73
N VAL A 246 -0.27 7.76 6.31
CA VAL A 246 0.62 8.56 7.17
C VAL A 246 0.21 10.04 7.09
N GLU A 247 0.28 10.75 8.22
CA GLU A 247 0.02 12.19 8.23
C GLU A 247 1.18 12.96 7.60
N GLY A 248 0.86 13.97 6.80
CA GLY A 248 1.86 14.92 6.33
C GLY A 248 2.18 15.98 7.36
N VAL A 249 3.45 16.34 7.48
CA VAL A 249 3.90 17.49 8.26
C VAL A 249 4.32 18.59 7.30
N TRP A 250 3.57 19.69 7.27
CA TRP A 250 3.82 20.80 6.36
C TRP A 250 4.29 22.02 7.15
N GLU A 251 5.49 22.50 6.84
CA GLU A 251 6.07 23.68 7.49
C GLU A 251 6.47 24.73 6.44
N PRO A 252 6.40 26.03 6.77
CA PRO A 252 6.88 27.09 5.89
C PRO A 252 8.41 27.07 5.79
N ASP A 253 8.94 27.22 4.57
CA ASP A 253 10.36 27.53 4.35
C ASP A 253 10.70 28.99 4.74
N GLU A 254 11.97 29.38 4.54
CA GLU A 254 12.44 30.75 4.79
C GLU A 254 11.69 31.83 3.99
N GLN A 255 11.02 31.44 2.90
CA GLN A 255 10.22 32.30 2.04
C GLN A 255 8.71 32.21 2.35
N GLY A 256 8.31 31.43 3.36
CA GLY A 256 6.92 31.25 3.79
C GLY A 256 6.16 30.16 3.05
N ASN A 257 6.81 29.36 2.20
CA ASN A 257 6.15 28.32 1.39
C ASN A 257 6.01 27.03 2.17
N LEU A 258 4.80 26.49 2.23
CA LEU A 258 4.53 25.21 2.88
C LEU A 258 5.15 24.08 2.06
N HIS A 259 5.97 23.26 2.70
CA HIS A 259 6.52 22.04 2.12
C HIS A 259 6.43 20.88 3.10
N GLN A 260 6.33 19.66 2.56
CA GLN A 260 6.40 18.45 3.36
C GLN A 260 7.82 18.29 3.93
N VAL A 261 7.96 18.36 5.25
CA VAL A 261 9.28 18.32 5.92
C VAL A 261 9.84 16.92 6.09
N ASP A 262 8.98 15.89 6.11
CA ASP A 262 9.46 14.51 6.10
C ASP A 262 10.00 14.18 4.70
N GLU A 263 11.34 14.13 4.57
CA GLU A 263 12.03 13.82 3.32
C GLU A 263 11.54 12.50 2.71
N CYS A 264 11.29 11.48 3.53
CA CYS A 264 10.89 10.16 3.06
C CYS A 264 9.44 10.16 2.55
N VAL A 265 8.53 10.83 3.24
CA VAL A 265 7.16 11.04 2.77
C VAL A 265 7.15 11.86 1.48
N ASN A 266 7.93 12.95 1.43
CA ASN A 266 8.03 13.81 0.25
C ASN A 266 8.60 13.04 -0.97
N ILE A 267 9.58 12.16 -0.76
CA ILE A 267 10.09 11.25 -1.80
C ILE A 267 8.96 10.35 -2.31
N CYS A 268 8.27 9.62 -1.42
CA CYS A 268 7.19 8.72 -1.81
C CYS A 268 6.09 9.42 -2.60
N TYR A 269 5.72 10.63 -2.15
CA TYR A 269 4.71 11.46 -2.77
C TYR A 269 5.13 11.97 -4.16
N ARG A 270 6.30 12.61 -4.28
CA ARG A 270 6.78 13.16 -5.56
C ARG A 270 7.10 12.10 -6.62
N GLN A 271 7.39 10.87 -6.19
CA GLN A 271 7.58 9.73 -7.09
C GLN A 271 6.25 9.05 -7.48
N GLY A 272 5.11 9.46 -6.89
CA GLY A 272 3.80 8.89 -7.17
C GLY A 272 3.57 7.51 -6.53
N TRP A 273 4.39 7.12 -5.53
CA TRP A 273 4.21 5.87 -4.77
C TRP A 273 3.13 5.99 -3.71
N LEU A 274 2.99 7.21 -3.18
CA LEU A 274 1.87 7.61 -2.32
C LEU A 274 1.19 8.82 -2.95
N GLN A 275 -0.12 8.95 -2.74
CA GLN A 275 -0.91 10.10 -3.14
C GLN A 275 -1.35 10.89 -1.90
N ALA A 276 -1.40 12.21 -2.05
CA ALA A 276 -1.94 13.10 -1.03
C ALA A 276 -3.47 13.11 -1.10
N GLU A 277 -4.11 13.00 0.06
CA GLU A 277 -5.56 13.07 0.23
C GLU A 277 -5.88 13.98 1.40
N LEU A 278 -7.11 14.52 1.43
CA LEU A 278 -7.61 15.20 2.62
C LEU A 278 -8.09 14.16 3.63
N ALA A 279 -7.65 14.30 4.87
CA ALA A 279 -8.20 13.52 5.98
C ALA A 279 -9.70 13.83 6.13
N PRO A 280 -10.52 12.84 6.52
CA PRO A 280 -11.91 13.09 6.89
C PRO A 280 -11.98 14.20 7.94
N LYS A 281 -12.88 15.17 7.77
CA LYS A 281 -13.08 16.25 8.75
C LYS A 281 -13.51 15.62 10.08
N GLU A 282 -12.61 15.57 11.05
CA GLU A 282 -12.98 15.35 12.46
C GLU A 282 -13.16 16.73 13.12
N ASP A 283 -14.37 16.95 13.65
CA ASP A 283 -15.01 18.22 14.01
C ASP A 283 -14.36 19.07 15.14
N ILE A 284 -13.03 19.24 15.20
CA ILE A 284 -12.44 19.98 16.33
C ILE A 284 -11.60 21.21 15.94
N ASP A 285 -10.83 21.19 14.84
CA ASP A 285 -9.90 22.31 14.54
C ASP A 285 -10.08 22.98 13.17
N GLY A 286 -11.02 22.54 12.33
CA GLY A 286 -11.33 23.17 11.03
C GLY A 286 -10.20 23.21 9.98
N LEU A 287 -9.00 22.71 10.32
CA LEU A 287 -7.84 22.66 9.43
C LEU A 287 -7.87 21.38 8.58
N GLU A 288 -7.87 21.55 7.26
CA GLU A 288 -7.67 20.48 6.28
C GLU A 288 -6.31 19.79 6.54
N LYS A 289 -6.34 18.54 7.00
CA LYS A 289 -5.12 17.74 7.20
C LYS A 289 -4.84 16.93 5.95
N THR A 290 -3.62 17.00 5.43
CA THR A 290 -3.17 16.14 4.33
C THR A 290 -2.64 14.82 4.89
N VAL A 291 -3.12 13.71 4.34
CA VAL A 291 -2.62 12.36 4.61
C VAL A 291 -2.12 11.74 3.31
N TYR A 292 -1.21 10.78 3.42
CA TYR A 292 -0.66 10.06 2.27
C TYR A 292 -1.09 8.60 2.31
N VAL A 293 -1.62 8.12 1.18
CA VAL A 293 -2.15 6.76 1.03
C VAL A 293 -1.59 6.11 -0.23
N PHE A 294 -1.64 4.78 -0.30
CA PHE A 294 -1.36 4.09 -1.57
C PHE A 294 -2.44 4.41 -2.61
N PRO A 295 -2.07 4.59 -3.89
CA PRO A 295 -3.06 4.85 -4.95
C PRO A 295 -4.08 3.72 -5.09
N SER A 296 -3.66 2.46 -4.97
CA SER A 296 -4.54 1.29 -4.95
C SER A 296 -3.97 0.13 -4.14
N VAL A 297 -4.79 -0.89 -3.87
CA VAL A 297 -4.35 -2.13 -3.20
C VAL A 297 -3.22 -2.82 -3.98
N LEU A 298 -3.18 -2.67 -5.30
CA LEU A 298 -2.09 -3.20 -6.12
C LEU A 298 -0.73 -2.59 -5.76
N HIS A 299 -0.70 -1.30 -5.41
CA HIS A 299 0.53 -0.61 -4.99
C HIS A 299 1.01 -1.10 -3.61
N GLN A 300 0.09 -1.57 -2.76
CA GLN A 300 0.43 -2.19 -1.49
C GLN A 300 1.19 -3.51 -1.68
N ARG A 301 1.01 -4.18 -2.82
CA ARG A 301 1.64 -5.48 -3.12
C ARG A 301 3.07 -5.36 -3.62
N ASP A 302 3.54 -4.18 -4.03
CA ASP A 302 4.97 -3.99 -4.29
C ASP A 302 5.70 -4.00 -2.96
N THR A 303 6.10 -5.22 -2.59
CA THR A 303 6.51 -5.52 -1.24
C THR A 303 7.74 -4.69 -0.89
N PRO A 304 7.74 -3.91 0.22
CA PRO A 304 8.99 -3.53 0.83
C PRO A 304 9.91 -4.76 0.99
N PRO A 305 11.22 -4.58 1.15
CA PRO A 305 12.06 -5.69 1.55
C PRO A 305 11.56 -6.22 2.90
N PHE A 306 11.55 -7.56 3.06
CA PHE A 306 11.32 -8.15 4.36
C PHE A 306 12.31 -7.53 5.36
N PRO A 307 11.88 -7.15 6.58
CA PRO A 307 12.74 -6.53 7.58
C PRO A 307 13.76 -7.52 8.18
N GLU A 308 14.65 -8.10 7.36
CA GLU A 308 15.64 -9.11 7.79
C GLU A 308 16.54 -8.60 8.92
N LYS A 309 16.81 -7.29 8.97
CA LYS A 309 17.60 -6.68 10.05
C LYS A 309 16.87 -6.68 11.39
N GLU A 310 15.55 -6.50 11.38
CA GLU A 310 14.73 -6.46 12.60
C GLU A 310 14.32 -7.87 13.03
N TYR A 311 14.06 -8.74 12.04
CA TYR A 311 13.65 -10.13 12.22
C TYR A 311 14.59 -11.06 11.44
N PRO A 312 15.78 -11.37 11.96
CA PRO A 312 16.76 -12.24 11.29
C PRO A 312 16.40 -13.72 11.29
N SER A 313 15.36 -14.14 12.04
CA SER A 313 14.91 -15.54 12.14
C SER A 313 13.41 -15.62 12.39
N VAL A 314 12.81 -16.79 12.09
CA VAL A 314 11.39 -17.05 12.38
C VAL A 314 11.12 -16.99 13.89
N GLU A 315 12.08 -17.42 14.70
CA GLU A 315 12.00 -17.33 16.15
C GLU A 315 11.88 -15.88 16.62
N LYS A 316 12.78 -15.00 16.16
CA LYS A 316 12.75 -13.59 16.55
C LYS A 316 11.43 -12.93 16.14
N LEU A 317 10.94 -13.19 14.92
CA LEU A 317 9.64 -12.71 14.47
C LEU A 317 8.51 -13.21 15.38
N CYS A 318 8.45 -14.52 15.62
CA CYS A 318 7.41 -15.16 16.43
C CYS A 318 7.39 -14.60 17.86
N MET A 319 8.55 -14.42 18.49
CA MET A 319 8.62 -13.86 19.84
C MET A 319 8.20 -12.39 19.88
N GLU A 320 8.55 -11.58 18.88
CA GLU A 320 8.07 -10.19 18.78
C GLU A 320 6.57 -10.09 18.50
N ALA A 321 6.00 -11.06 17.77
CA ALA A 321 4.56 -11.16 17.55
C ALA A 321 3.84 -11.52 18.86
N ILE A 322 4.33 -12.51 19.62
CA ILE A 322 3.73 -12.93 20.89
C ILE A 322 3.71 -11.78 21.91
N LYS A 323 4.75 -10.93 21.97
CA LYS A 323 4.76 -9.72 22.82
C LYS A 323 3.59 -8.77 22.58
N ARG A 324 3.02 -8.79 21.37
CA ARG A 324 1.91 -7.92 20.95
C ARG A 324 0.54 -8.56 21.14
N PHE A 325 0.47 -9.78 21.66
CA PHE A 325 -0.81 -10.42 21.97
C PHE A 325 -1.59 -9.57 22.97
N SER A 326 -2.89 -9.42 22.71
CA SER A 326 -3.81 -8.61 23.49
C SER A 326 -4.32 -9.41 24.69
N PRO A 327 -3.99 -9.01 25.93
CA PRO A 327 -4.53 -9.67 27.12
C PRO A 327 -6.07 -9.64 27.12
N THR A 328 -6.66 -8.56 26.61
CA THR A 328 -8.12 -8.42 26.51
C THR A 328 -8.71 -9.44 25.54
N ALA A 329 -8.11 -9.65 24.36
CA ALA A 329 -8.59 -10.63 23.40
C ALA A 329 -8.47 -12.06 23.95
N LEU A 330 -7.33 -12.38 24.57
CA LEU A 330 -7.07 -13.69 25.18
C LEU A 330 -8.02 -13.99 26.37
N ASN A 331 -8.33 -12.99 27.19
CA ASN A 331 -9.30 -13.13 28.29
C ASN A 331 -10.75 -13.21 27.79
N SER A 332 -11.11 -12.43 26.77
CA SER A 332 -12.48 -12.36 26.23
C SER A 332 -12.91 -13.60 25.45
N ALA A 333 -11.96 -14.46 25.10
CA ALA A 333 -12.20 -15.69 24.35
C ALA A 333 -12.78 -16.84 25.19
N VAL A 334 -12.67 -16.78 26.51
CA VAL A 334 -13.20 -17.81 27.42
C VAL A 334 -14.73 -17.74 27.40
N GLY A 335 -15.36 -18.61 26.59
CA GLY A 335 -16.82 -18.79 26.55
C GLY A 335 -17.58 -18.07 25.43
N ARG A 336 -16.91 -17.55 24.38
CA ARG A 336 -17.61 -16.96 23.22
C ARG A 336 -18.04 -18.01 22.18
N LEU A 337 -19.29 -17.89 21.74
CA LEU A 337 -19.85 -18.57 20.57
C LEU A 337 -19.24 -17.95 19.30
N GLY A 338 -18.62 -18.77 18.44
CA GLY A 338 -18.16 -18.35 17.12
C GLY A 338 -19.31 -18.16 16.13
N SER A 339 -19.00 -17.76 14.89
CA SER A 339 -19.99 -17.49 13.82
C SER A 339 -20.92 -18.67 13.47
N GLY A 340 -20.66 -19.88 14.01
CA GLY A 340 -21.52 -21.06 13.89
C GLY A 340 -22.25 -21.46 15.18
N ALA A 341 -22.34 -20.59 16.19
CA ALA A 341 -22.94 -20.90 17.50
C ALA A 341 -22.27 -22.07 18.26
N GLU A 342 -20.99 -22.32 17.99
CA GLU A 342 -20.14 -23.25 18.75
C GLU A 342 -19.11 -22.48 19.57
N CYS A 343 -18.78 -22.94 20.77
CA CYS A 343 -17.69 -22.37 21.55
C CYS A 343 -16.39 -22.45 20.76
N ARG A 344 -15.82 -21.30 20.38
CA ARG A 344 -14.60 -21.25 19.58
C ARG A 344 -13.44 -21.82 20.41
N PRO A 345 -12.66 -22.80 19.92
CA PRO A 345 -11.53 -23.31 20.68
C PRO A 345 -10.50 -22.20 20.90
N LEU A 346 -9.90 -22.17 22.09
CA LEU A 346 -8.89 -21.16 22.47
C LEU A 346 -7.67 -21.13 21.51
N GLU A 347 -7.43 -22.23 20.79
CA GLU A 347 -6.42 -22.35 19.73
C GLU A 347 -6.66 -21.37 18.57
N ALA A 348 -7.92 -21.21 18.15
CA ALA A 348 -8.28 -20.25 17.12
C ALA A 348 -7.98 -18.80 17.57
N VAL A 349 -7.97 -18.53 18.87
CA VAL A 349 -7.69 -17.20 19.41
C VAL A 349 -6.19 -16.93 19.41
N TYR A 350 -5.36 -17.92 19.72
CA TYR A 350 -3.91 -17.78 19.59
C TYR A 350 -3.49 -17.63 18.12
N GLN A 351 -4.14 -18.36 17.21
CA GLN A 351 -3.93 -18.19 15.77
C GLN A 351 -4.40 -16.80 15.29
N ASP A 352 -5.58 -16.32 15.71
CA ASP A 352 -6.07 -14.98 15.38
C ASP A 352 -5.11 -13.89 15.90
N GLU A 353 -4.60 -14.03 17.13
CA GLU A 353 -3.64 -13.09 17.72
C GLU A 353 -2.26 -13.18 17.08
N MET A 354 -1.82 -14.37 16.67
CA MET A 354 -0.59 -14.55 15.87
C MET A 354 -0.73 -13.84 14.53
N TYR A 355 -1.84 -14.06 13.83
CA TYR A 355 -2.14 -13.39 12.56
C TYR A 355 -2.16 -11.88 12.74
N ARG A 356 -2.94 -11.35 13.70
CA ARG A 356 -3.04 -9.91 13.99
C ARG A 356 -1.68 -9.30 14.35
N SER A 357 -0.89 -9.99 15.17
CA SER A 357 0.39 -9.48 15.64
C SER A 357 1.44 -9.50 14.53
N CYS A 358 1.55 -10.59 13.78
CA CYS A 358 2.41 -10.65 12.59
C CYS A 358 1.97 -9.63 11.53
N TYR A 359 0.66 -9.43 11.33
CA TYR A 359 0.13 -8.37 10.48
C TYR A 359 0.58 -6.99 10.95
N SER A 360 0.52 -6.70 12.26
CA SER A 360 0.97 -5.41 12.78
C SER A 360 2.48 -5.20 12.70
N LEU A 361 3.27 -6.28 12.62
CA LEU A 361 4.73 -6.23 12.48
C LEU A 361 5.20 -6.12 11.03
N LEU A 362 4.52 -6.83 10.12
CA LEU A 362 5.00 -7.06 8.76
C LEU A 362 4.07 -6.45 7.69
N GLY A 363 2.81 -6.17 8.02
CA GLY A 363 1.74 -5.90 7.08
C GLY A 363 1.14 -7.16 6.45
N ASN A 364 0.09 -7.00 5.63
CA ASN A 364 -0.68 -8.10 5.03
C ASN A 364 0.09 -8.93 3.99
N ILE A 365 1.28 -8.49 3.60
CA ILE A 365 1.95 -8.93 2.36
C ILE A 365 2.97 -10.04 2.56
N TYR A 366 3.31 -10.40 3.81
CA TYR A 366 4.30 -11.45 4.07
C TYR A 366 3.71 -12.70 4.68
N LEU A 367 2.47 -12.70 5.14
CA LEU A 367 1.89 -13.80 5.91
C LEU A 367 0.76 -14.47 5.12
N SER A 368 0.91 -15.76 4.86
CA SER A 368 -0.18 -16.61 4.35
C SER A 368 -0.69 -17.47 5.49
N SER A 369 -1.98 -17.41 5.79
CA SER A 369 -2.62 -18.38 6.69
C SER A 369 -2.91 -19.70 5.95
N GLU A 370 -2.91 -20.81 6.68
CA GLU A 370 -3.35 -22.13 6.20
C GLU A 370 -2.64 -22.57 4.91
N TRP A 371 -1.33 -22.34 4.84
CA TRP A 371 -0.56 -22.51 3.63
C TRP A 371 -0.29 -24.00 3.32
N SER A 372 -0.42 -24.37 2.05
CA SER A 372 -0.09 -25.70 1.54
C SER A 372 0.95 -25.60 0.44
N GLY A 373 1.98 -26.45 0.49
CA GLY A 373 2.97 -26.52 -0.58
C GLY A 373 2.44 -27.17 -1.86
N LYS A 374 3.31 -27.33 -2.85
CA LYS A 374 2.98 -27.94 -4.16
C LYS A 374 2.33 -29.33 -4.07
N ARG A 375 2.55 -30.05 -2.96
CA ARG A 375 1.87 -31.30 -2.61
C ARG A 375 0.79 -31.00 -1.57
N LYS A 376 -0.49 -31.21 -1.91
CA LYS A 376 -1.66 -30.92 -1.07
C LYS A 376 -1.92 -31.95 0.04
N ASN A 377 -0.90 -32.28 0.86
CA ASN A 377 -0.99 -33.31 1.91
C ASN A 377 -0.84 -32.77 3.33
N GLY A 378 -1.36 -31.56 3.58
CA GLY A 378 -1.31 -30.89 4.87
C GLY A 378 -1.42 -29.38 4.67
N ARG A 379 -1.48 -28.64 5.77
CA ARG A 379 -1.46 -27.18 5.79
C ARG A 379 -0.77 -26.72 7.06
N VAL A 380 0.16 -25.78 6.95
CA VAL A 380 0.74 -25.11 8.11
C VAL A 380 -0.08 -23.88 8.44
N ASP A 381 -0.21 -23.56 9.73
CA ASP A 381 -1.04 -22.44 10.19
C ASP A 381 -0.63 -21.13 9.54
N PHE A 382 0.68 -20.85 9.47
CA PHE A 382 1.19 -19.67 8.77
C PHE A 382 2.49 -19.93 7.99
N LEU A 383 2.61 -19.27 6.85
CA LEU A 383 3.85 -19.15 6.09
C LEU A 383 4.23 -17.67 5.92
N VAL A 384 5.45 -17.31 6.32
CA VAL A 384 6.10 -16.05 5.96
C VAL A 384 6.62 -16.17 4.53
N GLN A 385 5.79 -15.81 3.54
CA GLN A 385 5.97 -16.13 2.12
C GLN A 385 7.34 -15.74 1.57
N LYS A 386 7.85 -14.55 1.90
CA LYS A 386 9.13 -14.06 1.37
C LYS A 386 10.33 -14.84 1.88
N MET A 387 10.30 -15.19 3.16
CA MET A 387 11.38 -15.90 3.84
C MET A 387 11.19 -17.41 3.78
N THR A 388 10.02 -17.87 3.32
CA THR A 388 9.57 -19.27 3.35
C THR A 388 9.68 -19.88 4.75
N TRP A 389 9.35 -19.10 5.78
CA TRP A 389 9.35 -19.56 7.16
C TRP A 389 7.98 -20.06 7.58
N ALA A 390 7.91 -21.18 8.30
CA ALA A 390 6.66 -21.77 8.73
C ALA A 390 6.42 -21.58 10.24
N ILE A 391 5.20 -21.23 10.63
CA ILE A 391 4.78 -21.11 12.03
C ILE A 391 3.58 -22.02 12.23
N GLU A 392 3.70 -22.99 13.14
CA GLU A 392 2.62 -23.90 13.52
C GLU A 392 2.28 -23.65 14.99
N CYS A 393 1.03 -23.32 15.30
CA CYS A 393 0.59 -23.01 16.66
C CYS A 393 -0.03 -24.26 17.31
N VAL A 394 0.34 -24.54 18.56
CA VAL A 394 -0.28 -25.61 19.37
C VAL A 394 -0.80 -25.03 20.68
N ARG A 395 -1.76 -25.71 21.30
CA ARG A 395 -2.35 -25.32 22.57
C ARG A 395 -2.30 -26.43 23.61
N ASP A 396 -1.89 -26.09 24.84
CA ASP A 396 -1.94 -26.95 26.02
C ASP A 396 -1.36 -28.36 25.79
N GLY A 397 -0.43 -28.50 24.85
CA GLY A 397 0.13 -29.80 24.44
C GLY A 397 -0.82 -30.73 23.68
N SER A 398 -1.96 -30.23 23.21
CA SER A 398 -2.92 -31.00 22.42
C SER A 398 -2.25 -31.59 21.18
N LYS A 399 -2.24 -32.93 21.09
CA LYS A 399 -1.63 -33.69 19.98
C LYS A 399 -0.19 -33.28 19.67
N LEU A 400 0.56 -32.82 20.66
CA LEU A 400 1.90 -32.25 20.47
C LEU A 400 2.83 -33.19 19.68
N ASP A 401 2.86 -34.47 20.02
CA ASP A 401 3.65 -35.48 19.31
C ASP A 401 3.27 -35.59 17.83
N GLU A 402 2.00 -35.42 17.49
CA GLU A 402 1.54 -35.43 16.10
C GLU A 402 2.09 -34.21 15.35
N HIS A 403 2.01 -33.02 15.95
CA HIS A 403 2.51 -31.79 15.34
C HIS A 403 4.04 -31.83 15.17
N VAL A 404 4.78 -32.29 16.19
CA VAL A 404 6.23 -32.50 16.09
C VAL A 404 6.55 -33.49 14.95
N LYS A 405 5.83 -34.61 14.87
CA LYS A 405 6.02 -35.61 13.80
C LYS A 405 5.76 -35.07 12.40
N ARG A 406 4.98 -33.99 12.21
CA ARG A 406 4.76 -33.39 10.88
C ARG A 406 6.06 -32.82 10.29
N PHE A 407 6.95 -32.29 11.13
CA PHE A 407 8.23 -31.70 10.71
C PHE A 407 9.36 -32.71 10.56
N LEU A 408 9.29 -33.85 11.25
CA LEU A 408 10.31 -34.91 11.21
C LEU A 408 10.27 -35.73 9.92
N LYS A 409 11.34 -36.50 9.65
CA LYS A 409 11.44 -37.38 8.48
C LYS A 409 10.23 -38.32 8.37
N GLY A 410 9.58 -38.30 7.20
CA GLY A 410 8.34 -39.06 6.95
C GLY A 410 7.06 -38.33 7.36
N GLY A 411 7.18 -37.18 8.04
CA GLY A 411 6.09 -36.29 8.38
C GLY A 411 5.53 -35.53 7.17
N ARG A 412 4.34 -34.94 7.35
CA ARG A 412 3.59 -34.24 6.29
C ARG A 412 4.32 -33.01 5.74
N TYR A 413 5.08 -32.29 6.56
CA TYR A 413 5.79 -31.06 6.17
C TYR A 413 7.23 -31.33 5.72
N TYR A 414 7.79 -32.49 6.05
CA TYR A 414 9.15 -32.87 5.68
C TYR A 414 9.47 -32.76 4.17
N PRO A 415 8.57 -33.11 3.24
CA PRO A 415 8.79 -32.86 1.82
C PRO A 415 8.94 -31.36 1.48
N TRP A 416 8.25 -30.47 2.18
CA TRP A 416 8.34 -29.03 1.94
C TRP A 416 9.67 -28.48 2.45
N ILE A 417 10.14 -28.95 3.61
CA ILE A 417 11.45 -28.61 4.17
C ILE A 417 12.58 -29.07 3.25
N THR A 418 12.59 -30.35 2.87
CA THR A 418 13.65 -30.93 2.02
C THR A 418 13.68 -30.38 0.59
N SER A 419 12.56 -29.86 0.08
CA SER A 419 12.48 -29.19 -1.22
C SER A 419 12.81 -27.70 -1.18
N GLY A 420 13.11 -27.13 -0.01
CA GLY A 420 13.37 -25.69 0.15
C GLY A 420 12.12 -24.81 0.06
N GLN A 421 10.91 -25.39 0.12
CA GLN A 421 9.66 -24.62 0.23
C GLN A 421 9.42 -24.09 1.65
N ILE A 422 10.07 -24.70 2.64
CA ILE A 422 10.20 -24.20 4.01
C ILE A 422 11.69 -24.18 4.33
N THR A 423 12.24 -23.02 4.64
CA THR A 423 13.68 -22.84 4.94
C THR A 423 13.97 -22.71 6.43
N ASP A 424 12.98 -22.29 7.21
CA ASP A 424 13.03 -22.20 8.67
C ASP A 424 11.61 -22.41 9.24
N PHE A 425 11.50 -22.84 10.49
CA PHE A 425 10.19 -23.08 11.11
C PHE A 425 10.21 -23.05 12.63
N ILE A 426 9.05 -22.80 13.23
CA ILE A 426 8.86 -22.78 14.68
C ILE A 426 7.51 -23.37 15.08
N LEU A 427 7.49 -24.05 16.22
CA LEU A 427 6.32 -24.64 16.85
C LEU A 427 6.11 -24.05 18.26
N PRO A 428 5.45 -22.89 18.41
CA PRO A 428 5.03 -22.40 19.72
C PRO A 428 3.81 -23.17 20.25
N ASP A 429 3.93 -23.62 21.50
CA ASP A 429 2.86 -24.28 22.24
C ASP A 429 2.40 -23.40 23.41
N PHE A 430 1.22 -22.80 23.24
CA PHE A 430 0.64 -21.83 24.15
C PHE A 430 -0.09 -22.51 25.30
N ARG A 431 0.28 -22.17 26.54
CA ARG A 431 -0.24 -22.80 27.77
C ARG A 431 -0.44 -21.81 28.91
N LYS A 432 -1.21 -22.24 29.92
CA LYS A 432 -1.28 -21.58 31.25
C LYS A 432 -0.44 -22.24 32.34
N SER A 433 0.12 -23.42 32.07
CA SER A 433 0.92 -24.17 33.05
C SER A 433 2.12 -24.83 32.39
N ILE A 434 3.21 -24.92 33.16
CA ILE A 434 4.44 -25.59 32.73
C ILE A 434 4.14 -27.10 32.58
N PRO A 435 4.53 -27.73 31.47
CA PRO A 435 4.38 -29.18 31.29
C PRO A 435 5.12 -29.96 32.37
N GLN A 436 4.56 -31.12 32.77
CA GLN A 436 5.19 -31.99 33.78
C GLN A 436 6.33 -32.84 33.21
N LYS A 437 6.37 -33.03 31.89
CA LYS A 437 7.39 -33.83 31.20
C LYS A 437 7.99 -33.01 30.08
N SER A 438 9.33 -33.02 30.00
CA SER A 438 10.05 -32.52 28.84
C SER A 438 9.85 -33.46 27.65
N GLN A 439 10.15 -32.97 26.46
CA GLN A 439 10.30 -33.83 25.30
C GLN A 439 11.56 -34.70 25.45
N ASP A 440 11.48 -35.95 25.01
CA ASP A 440 12.60 -36.89 25.06
C ASP A 440 13.76 -36.45 24.16
N ASP A 441 13.44 -35.77 23.06
CA ASP A 441 14.40 -35.17 22.14
C ASP A 441 14.64 -33.69 22.43
N ASP A 442 15.84 -33.21 22.12
CA ASP A 442 16.13 -31.78 22.06
C ASP A 442 15.63 -31.24 20.72
N ILE A 443 14.60 -30.40 20.77
CA ILE A 443 13.87 -29.91 19.60
C ILE A 443 14.05 -28.38 19.57
N PRO A 444 15.05 -27.87 18.82
CA PRO A 444 15.47 -26.47 18.92
C PRO A 444 14.45 -25.45 18.39
N TRP A 445 13.50 -25.90 17.58
CA TRP A 445 12.43 -25.10 16.97
C TRP A 445 11.10 -25.19 17.74
N PHE A 446 11.09 -25.84 18.90
CA PHE A 446 9.89 -26.03 19.73
C PHE A 446 9.99 -25.26 21.04
N TYR A 447 8.93 -24.53 21.37
CA TYR A 447 8.88 -23.66 22.55
C TYR A 447 7.56 -23.77 23.28
N HIS A 448 7.61 -23.87 24.61
CA HIS A 448 6.44 -23.68 25.46
C HIS A 448 6.32 -22.21 25.87
N ILE A 449 5.17 -21.61 25.56
CA ILE A 449 4.82 -20.23 25.89
C ILE A 449 3.81 -20.26 27.04
N ILE A 450 4.27 -19.93 28.24
CA ILE A 450 3.49 -20.05 29.48
C ILE A 450 2.97 -18.67 29.89
N PHE A 451 1.69 -18.42 29.67
CA PHE A 451 1.04 -17.19 30.08
C PHE A 451 0.72 -17.17 31.57
N SER A 452 0.80 -15.97 32.17
CA SER A 452 0.23 -15.73 33.49
C SER A 452 -1.30 -15.89 33.47
N PRO A 453 -1.96 -16.15 34.62
CA PRO A 453 -3.40 -16.40 34.67
C PRO A 453 -4.25 -15.30 34.01
N ASP A 454 -3.81 -14.05 34.10
CA ASP A 454 -4.42 -12.83 33.58
C ASP A 454 -3.92 -12.42 32.18
N TYR A 455 -3.00 -13.18 31.58
CA TYR A 455 -2.29 -12.84 30.34
C TYR A 455 -1.55 -11.49 30.39
N SER A 456 -1.14 -11.00 31.57
CA SER A 456 -0.30 -9.79 31.64
C SER A 456 1.13 -10.03 31.19
N ASN A 457 1.62 -11.27 31.30
CA ASN A 457 2.96 -11.66 30.91
C ASN A 457 3.04 -13.12 30.48
N TYR A 458 4.17 -13.51 29.90
CA TYR A 458 4.47 -14.90 29.57
C TYR A 458 5.94 -15.26 29.86
N GLN A 459 6.22 -16.56 29.92
CA GLN A 459 7.55 -17.12 30.04
C GLN A 459 7.79 -18.13 28.91
N VAL A 460 9.04 -18.22 28.45
CA VAL A 460 9.44 -19.13 27.37
C VAL A 460 10.32 -20.24 27.93
N TYR A 461 9.95 -21.48 27.62
CA TYR A 461 10.72 -22.68 27.91
C TYR A 461 11.02 -23.43 26.61
N ASP A 462 12.20 -24.03 26.50
CA ASP A 462 12.53 -24.92 25.38
C ASP A 462 11.93 -26.32 25.55
N SER A 463 12.21 -27.22 24.60
CA SER A 463 11.70 -28.61 24.62
C SER A 463 12.16 -29.41 25.85
N LYS A 464 13.24 -28.99 26.50
CA LYS A 464 13.81 -29.59 27.72
C LYS A 464 13.33 -28.91 29.00
N LEU A 465 12.32 -28.04 28.91
CA LEU A 465 11.79 -27.24 30.02
C LEU A 465 12.86 -26.36 30.67
N LYS A 466 13.92 -26.02 29.95
CA LYS A 466 14.86 -25.01 30.40
C LYS A 466 14.31 -23.64 30.02
N ARG A 467 14.20 -22.80 31.04
CA ARG A 467 13.74 -21.42 30.88
C ARG A 467 14.75 -20.63 30.04
N ARG A 468 14.28 -19.99 28.97
CA ARG A 468 15.12 -19.15 28.10
C ARG A 468 15.29 -17.74 28.65
N ASP A 469 14.19 -17.11 29.08
CA ASP A 469 14.17 -15.70 29.47
C ASP A 469 13.33 -15.41 30.75
N GLY A 470 13.47 -14.19 31.29
CA GLY A 470 12.62 -13.62 32.33
C GLY A 470 11.14 -13.51 31.91
N PRO A 471 10.21 -13.17 32.84
CA PRO A 471 8.81 -12.93 32.45
C PRO A 471 8.75 -11.73 31.51
N VAL A 472 8.10 -11.90 30.37
CA VAL A 472 7.95 -10.86 29.34
C VAL A 472 6.53 -10.31 29.42
N GLY A 473 6.39 -9.00 29.67
CA GLY A 473 5.09 -8.35 29.68
C GLY A 473 4.46 -8.30 28.29
N LEU A 474 3.15 -8.57 28.20
CA LEU A 474 2.38 -8.33 26.97
C LEU A 474 2.07 -6.84 26.85
N SER A 475 2.17 -6.33 25.63
CA SER A 475 1.86 -4.92 25.38
C SER A 475 0.37 -4.65 25.58
N LYS A 476 0.01 -3.58 26.29
CA LYS A 476 -1.40 -3.19 26.52
C LYS A 476 -2.07 -2.53 25.29
N TYR A 477 -1.50 -2.63 24.09
CA TYR A 477 -1.98 -1.98 22.85
C TYR A 477 -3.27 -2.60 22.28
N GLY A 478 -4.28 -2.79 23.12
CA GLY A 478 -5.59 -3.33 22.73
C GLY A 478 -6.63 -2.29 22.34
N HIS A 479 -6.39 -0.97 22.49
CA HIS A 479 -7.45 0.03 22.28
C HIS A 479 -7.08 1.40 21.69
N GLU A 480 -5.84 1.69 21.32
CA GLU A 480 -5.52 2.99 20.71
C GLU A 480 -5.58 2.94 19.18
N ARG A 481 -6.81 2.94 18.65
CA ARG A 481 -7.07 3.75 17.45
C ARG A 481 -7.27 5.18 17.97
N LYS A 482 -6.34 6.09 17.63
CA LYS A 482 -6.21 7.49 18.08
C LYS A 482 -5.40 7.64 19.38
N HIS A 483 -4.40 8.54 19.34
CA HIS A 483 -3.48 8.97 20.41
C HIS A 483 -2.05 8.39 20.48
N LEU A 484 -1.42 8.10 19.34
CA LEU A 484 0.04 8.28 19.21
C LEU A 484 0.36 9.71 18.72
N LYS A 485 -0.10 10.68 19.50
CA LYS A 485 0.37 12.07 19.50
C LYS A 485 0.53 12.41 20.97
N ILE A 486 1.74 12.81 21.36
CA ILE A 486 2.15 13.19 22.72
C ILE A 486 2.53 11.97 23.58
N ASP A 487 3.76 11.48 23.41
CA ASP A 487 4.58 10.95 24.53
C ASP A 487 6.05 10.64 24.16
N LEU A 488 6.51 10.98 22.95
CA LEU A 488 7.93 10.96 22.60
C LEU A 488 8.65 12.31 22.80
N MET A 489 8.10 13.22 23.62
CA MET A 489 8.71 14.54 23.89
C MET A 489 9.28 14.72 25.30
N GLU A 490 9.11 13.79 26.25
CA GLU A 490 9.57 14.02 27.63
C GLU A 490 10.73 13.14 28.15
N THR A 491 11.32 12.25 27.35
CA THR A 491 12.43 11.40 27.85
C THR A 491 13.83 11.69 27.30
N THR A 492 14.01 12.80 26.57
CA THR A 492 15.34 13.19 26.02
C THR A 492 15.87 14.53 26.56
N LEU A 493 15.32 15.04 27.68
CA LEU A 493 15.78 16.28 28.31
C LEU A 493 16.50 16.11 29.66
N VAL A 494 16.87 14.89 30.06
CA VAL A 494 17.68 14.68 31.29
C VAL A 494 18.80 13.68 31.08
N LYS A 495 19.72 13.95 30.13
CA LYS A 495 21.13 13.53 30.18
C LYS A 495 22.02 14.52 29.43
N MET A 496 21.97 15.79 29.83
CA MET A 496 23.11 16.70 29.69
C MET A 496 23.48 17.17 31.09
N GLN A 497 24.42 16.47 31.72
CA GLN A 497 25.33 17.03 32.72
C GLN A 497 26.48 16.05 32.96
N VAL A 498 27.68 16.60 32.77
CA VAL A 498 29.04 16.03 32.70
C VAL A 498 29.42 15.42 31.36
#